data_AF-A0A846YHY4-F1
#
_entry.id   AF-A0A846YHY4-F1
#
_cell.length_a   1.000
_cell.length_b   1.000
_cell.length_c   1.000
_cell.angle_alpha   90.00
_cell.angle_beta   90.00
_cell.angle_gamma   90.00
#
_symmetry.space_group_name_H-M   'P 1'
#
loop_
_entity.id
_entity.type
_entity.pdbx_description
1 polymer ?
#
loop_
_entity_poly.entity_id
_entity_poly.type
_entity_poly.pdbx_seq_one_letter_code
_entity_poly.pdbx_strand_id
1 'polypeptide(L)'
;MNHDINPAPLRPGELLFSRTSGLSGELLPDAGDGWARIRETRSGLTVVCRPEDLEAVDRRAEIAERAERESTAVYCNMFATARAAGVTDAQLADRSGVPEHTISAVGDGDEELSVTQLVLLALALDVRPGEWFRTADVPEVTR
;
A
#
# COMPACT_ATOMS: atom_id res chain seq x y z
N MET A 1 -20.07 0.24 24.58
CA MET A 1 -20.03 -1.23 24.77
C MET A 1 -19.00 -1.76 23.79
N ASN A 2 -17.83 -2.15 24.30
CA ASN A 2 -16.78 -2.78 23.49
C ASN A 2 -17.21 -4.21 23.17
N HIS A 3 -17.30 -4.56 21.89
CA HIS A 3 -17.35 -5.95 21.47
C HIS A 3 -15.91 -6.45 21.39
N ASP A 4 -15.45 -7.06 22.48
CA ASP A 4 -14.33 -8.02 22.48
C ASP A 4 -14.72 -9.18 21.56
N ILE A 5 -14.30 -9.11 20.30
CA ILE A 5 -14.26 -10.29 19.43
C ILE A 5 -12.89 -10.91 19.65
N ASN A 6 -12.75 -11.66 20.75
CA ASN A 6 -11.61 -12.55 20.92
C ASN A 6 -11.93 -13.80 20.08
N PRO A 7 -11.26 -14.05 18.93
CA PRO A 7 -11.51 -15.25 18.16
C PRO A 7 -11.21 -16.47 19.03
N ALA A 8 -12.06 -17.49 18.95
CA ALA A 8 -11.88 -18.73 19.70
C ALA A 8 -10.47 -19.31 19.41
N PRO A 9 -9.80 -19.94 20.41
CA PRO A 9 -8.49 -20.52 20.19
C PRO A 9 -8.55 -21.59 19.10
N LEU A 10 -7.67 -21.46 18.12
CA LEU A 10 -7.52 -22.38 16.99
C LEU A 10 -7.23 -23.81 17.49
N ARG A 11 -7.82 -24.81 16.84
CA ARG A 11 -7.64 -26.21 17.22
C ARG A 11 -6.60 -26.92 16.34
N PRO A 12 -5.84 -27.88 16.88
CA PRO A 12 -4.99 -28.76 16.06
C PRO A 12 -5.81 -29.42 14.94
N GLY A 13 -5.27 -29.42 13.72
CA GLY A 13 -5.94 -29.90 12.50
C GLY A 13 -6.83 -28.87 11.79
N GLU A 14 -6.96 -27.65 12.33
CA GLU A 14 -7.72 -26.58 11.66
C GLU A 14 -6.92 -26.00 10.50
N LEU A 15 -7.60 -25.81 9.36
CA LEU A 15 -6.99 -25.26 8.15
C LEU A 15 -6.94 -23.74 8.25
N LEU A 16 -5.74 -23.19 8.14
CA LEU A 16 -5.51 -21.76 8.07
C LEU A 16 -5.26 -21.35 6.63
N PHE A 17 -6.03 -20.36 6.17
CA PHE A 17 -5.90 -19.79 4.85
C PHE A 17 -5.56 -18.30 4.98
N SER A 18 -4.34 -17.92 4.61
CA SER A 18 -4.03 -16.50 4.37
C SER A 18 -4.58 -16.12 3.00
N ARG A 19 -5.51 -15.15 2.99
CA ARG A 19 -6.20 -14.70 1.77
C ARG A 19 -5.27 -13.96 0.79
N THR A 20 -4.20 -13.36 1.29
CA THR A 20 -3.27 -12.48 0.56
C THR A 20 -2.05 -13.22 0.03
N SER A 21 -1.50 -14.16 0.79
CA SER A 21 -0.32 -14.93 0.37
C SER A 21 -0.66 -16.22 -0.40
N GLY A 22 -1.93 -16.65 -0.39
CA GLY A 22 -2.34 -17.94 -0.94
C GLY A 22 -1.81 -19.13 -0.16
N LEU A 23 -1.22 -18.90 1.02
CA LEU A 23 -0.71 -19.94 1.90
C LEU A 23 -1.88 -20.66 2.59
N SER A 24 -1.96 -21.96 2.36
CA SER A 24 -2.86 -22.89 3.05
C SER A 24 -2.02 -23.83 3.93
N GLY A 25 -2.30 -23.88 5.23
CA GLY A 25 -1.58 -24.72 6.18
C GLY A 25 -2.49 -25.45 7.16
N GLU A 26 -1.98 -26.50 7.79
CA GLU A 26 -2.68 -27.28 8.82
C GLU A 26 -1.96 -27.10 10.16
N LEU A 27 -2.71 -26.81 11.23
CA LEU A 27 -2.13 -26.72 12.57
C LEU A 27 -1.68 -28.11 13.06
N LEU A 28 -0.36 -28.37 13.09
CA LEU A 28 0.17 -29.66 13.52
C LEU A 28 0.10 -29.85 15.06
N PRO A 29 -0.15 -31.08 15.54
CA PRO A 29 -0.44 -31.37 16.96
C PRO A 29 0.74 -31.17 17.92
N ASP A 30 1.97 -31.02 17.41
CA ASP A 30 3.20 -30.79 18.20
C ASP A 30 3.65 -29.33 18.23
N ALA A 31 2.84 -28.40 17.71
CA ALA A 31 3.10 -26.99 17.88
C ALA A 31 2.78 -26.62 19.34
N GLY A 32 3.81 -26.46 20.17
CA GLY A 32 3.64 -25.97 21.55
C GLY A 32 2.85 -24.67 21.59
N ASP A 33 2.29 -24.34 22.76
CA ASP A 33 1.40 -23.19 22.99
C ASP A 33 1.78 -21.97 22.13
N GLY A 34 0.94 -21.66 21.12
CA GLY A 34 1.04 -20.45 20.31
C GLY A 34 1.84 -20.54 19.00
N TRP A 35 2.12 -21.73 18.46
CA TRP A 35 2.79 -21.87 17.15
C TRP A 35 1.88 -22.49 16.08
N ALA A 36 2.00 -22.03 14.85
CA ALA A 36 1.37 -22.56 13.65
C ALA A 36 2.46 -23.06 12.68
N ARG A 37 2.25 -24.24 12.09
CA ARG A 37 3.18 -24.84 11.13
C ARG A 37 2.52 -24.87 9.76
N ILE A 38 2.87 -23.92 8.90
CA ILE A 38 2.29 -23.77 7.57
C ILE A 38 3.22 -24.42 6.56
N ARG A 39 2.68 -25.31 5.72
CA ARG A 39 3.39 -25.85 4.56
C ARG A 39 2.94 -25.10 3.31
N GLU A 40 3.83 -24.36 2.70
CA GLU A 40 3.58 -23.74 1.40
C GLU A 40 3.44 -24.82 0.32
N THR A 41 2.29 -24.85 -0.34
CA THR A 41 1.90 -25.88 -1.32
C THR A 41 2.74 -25.89 -2.58
N ARG A 42 3.39 -24.77 -2.94
CA ARG A 42 4.22 -24.67 -4.16
C ARG A 42 5.68 -25.05 -3.96
N SER A 43 6.26 -24.71 -2.82
CA SER A 43 7.69 -24.91 -2.55
C SER A 43 7.97 -26.13 -1.66
N GLY A 44 6.94 -26.66 -0.98
CA GLY A 44 7.11 -27.66 0.09
C GLY A 44 7.74 -27.08 1.36
N LEU A 45 8.03 -25.77 1.39
CA LEU A 45 8.62 -25.10 2.53
C LEU A 45 7.65 -25.17 3.71
N THR A 46 8.15 -25.64 4.84
CA THR A 46 7.39 -25.68 6.08
C THR A 46 7.87 -24.55 6.97
N VAL A 47 7.05 -23.52 7.14
CA VAL A 47 7.30 -22.38 8.00
C VAL A 47 6.63 -22.63 9.35
N VAL A 48 7.37 -22.43 10.43
CA VAL A 48 6.84 -22.42 11.80
C VAL A 48 6.81 -20.97 12.24
N CYS A 49 5.62 -20.42 12.44
CA CYS A 49 5.40 -19.04 12.83
C CYS A 49 4.31 -19.00 13.90
N ARG A 50 4.24 -17.93 14.69
CA ARG A 50 3.10 -17.78 15.59
C ARG A 50 1.88 -17.23 14.82
N PRO A 51 0.64 -17.51 15.22
CA PRO A 51 -0.54 -16.93 14.59
C PRO A 51 -0.48 -15.39 14.50
N GLU A 52 0.03 -14.73 15.54
CA GLU A 52 0.24 -13.27 15.53
C GLU A 52 1.22 -12.78 14.46
N ASP A 53 2.18 -13.62 14.03
CA ASP A 53 3.11 -13.28 12.97
C ASP A 53 2.42 -13.29 11.60
N LEU A 54 1.40 -14.15 11.42
CA LEU A 54 0.60 -14.21 10.19
C LEU A 54 -0.34 -13.01 10.08
N GLU A 55 -1.03 -12.68 11.16
CA GLU A 55 -1.87 -11.48 11.23
C GLU A 55 -1.03 -10.20 11.02
N ALA A 56 0.20 -10.17 11.55
CA ALA A 56 1.12 -9.07 11.34
C ALA A 56 1.60 -8.97 9.87
N VAL A 57 1.83 -10.10 9.20
CA VAL A 57 2.18 -10.13 7.77
C VAL A 57 1.01 -9.68 6.90
N ASP A 58 -0.18 -10.20 7.14
CA ASP A 58 -1.39 -9.82 6.41
C ASP A 58 -1.68 -8.32 6.59
N ARG A 59 -1.60 -7.81 7.82
CA ARG A 59 -1.77 -6.37 8.09
C ARG A 59 -0.71 -5.52 7.39
N ARG A 60 0.55 -5.96 7.35
CA ARG A 60 1.62 -5.24 6.65
C ARG A 60 1.37 -5.21 5.14
N ALA A 61 0.89 -6.30 4.56
CA ALA A 61 0.53 -6.37 3.14
C ALA A 61 -0.65 -5.43 2.82
N GLU A 62 -1.69 -5.43 3.66
CA GLU A 62 -2.83 -4.51 3.51
C GLU A 62 -2.41 -3.04 3.61
N ILE A 63 -1.51 -2.71 4.55
CA ILE A 63 -0.96 -1.36 4.68
C ILE A 63 -0.15 -0.97 3.44
N ALA A 64 0.67 -1.88 2.90
CA ALA A 64 1.46 -1.63 1.70
C ALA A 64 0.58 -1.38 0.47
N GLU A 65 -0.42 -2.23 0.23
CA GLU A 65 -1.37 -2.07 -0.88
C GLU A 65 -2.17 -0.75 -0.76
N ARG A 66 -2.57 -0.41 0.47
CA ARG A 66 -3.23 0.87 0.73
C ARG A 66 -2.31 2.05 0.48
N ALA A 67 -1.05 1.98 0.91
CA ALA A 67 -0.07 3.02 0.69
C ALA A 67 0.20 3.24 -0.80
N GLU A 68 0.30 2.16 -1.59
CA GLU A 68 0.44 2.25 -3.05
C GLU A 68 -0.73 2.98 -3.69
N ARG A 69 -1.98 2.62 -3.34
CA ARG A 69 -3.19 3.31 -3.82
C ARG A 69 -3.22 4.79 -3.44
N GLU A 70 -2.85 5.10 -2.20
CA GLU A 70 -2.80 6.49 -1.73
C GLU A 70 -1.70 7.29 -2.45
N SER A 71 -0.53 6.71 -2.69
CA SER A 71 0.55 7.32 -3.48
C SER A 71 0.12 7.59 -4.92
N THR A 72 -0.55 6.64 -5.59
CA THR A 72 -1.11 6.87 -6.93
C THR A 72 -2.10 8.04 -6.93
N ALA A 73 -3.00 8.10 -5.95
CA ALA A 73 -3.95 9.20 -5.84
C ALA A 73 -3.27 10.56 -5.66
N VAL A 74 -2.19 10.63 -4.87
CA VAL A 74 -1.37 11.85 -4.70
C VAL A 74 -0.81 12.31 -6.04
N TYR A 75 -0.21 11.41 -6.84
CA TYR A 75 0.33 11.77 -8.15
C TYR A 75 -0.78 12.20 -9.13
N CYS A 76 -1.92 11.51 -9.14
CA CYS A 76 -3.07 11.93 -9.95
C CYS A 76 -3.55 13.34 -9.57
N ASN A 77 -3.65 13.65 -8.27
CA ASN A 77 -4.05 14.97 -7.79
C ASN A 77 -3.05 16.06 -8.18
N MET A 78 -1.74 15.77 -8.09
CA MET A 78 -0.68 16.67 -8.53
C MET A 78 -0.82 17.00 -10.03
N PHE A 79 -0.93 16.00 -10.89
CA PHE A 79 -1.07 16.22 -12.34
C PHE A 79 -2.41 16.87 -12.72
N ALA A 80 -3.50 16.54 -12.03
CA ALA A 80 -4.78 17.21 -12.20
C ALA A 80 -4.69 18.70 -11.85
N THR A 81 -3.99 19.04 -10.76
CA THR A 81 -3.73 20.42 -10.35
C THR A 81 -2.94 21.18 -11.42
N ALA A 82 -1.83 20.60 -11.90
CA ALA A 82 -1.01 21.20 -12.95
C ALA A 82 -1.81 21.45 -14.23
N ARG A 83 -2.61 20.47 -14.68
CA ARG A 83 -3.48 20.60 -15.85
C ARG A 83 -4.56 21.67 -15.67
N ALA A 84 -5.20 21.72 -14.50
CA ALA A 84 -6.21 22.74 -14.19
C ALA A 84 -5.62 24.15 -14.20
N ALA A 85 -4.35 24.30 -13.80
CA ALA A 85 -3.60 25.55 -13.89
C ALA A 85 -3.03 25.85 -15.29
N GLY A 86 -3.20 24.95 -16.26
CA GLY A 86 -2.63 25.09 -17.61
C GLY A 86 -1.10 25.04 -17.64
N VAL A 87 -0.48 24.40 -16.65
CA VAL A 87 0.98 24.29 -16.50
C VAL A 87 1.46 22.98 -17.14
N THR A 88 2.45 23.07 -18.03
CA THR A 88 3.12 21.89 -18.62
C THR A 88 4.21 21.35 -17.70
N ASP A 89 4.65 20.10 -17.93
CA ASP A 89 5.73 19.49 -17.14
C ASP A 89 7.03 20.29 -17.23
N ALA A 90 7.37 20.81 -18.41
CA ALA A 90 8.52 21.70 -18.59
C ALA A 90 8.42 23.00 -17.76
N GLN A 91 7.23 23.61 -17.70
CA GLN A 91 6.99 24.80 -16.87
C GLN A 91 7.03 24.47 -15.38
N LEU A 92 6.51 23.30 -15.01
CA LEU A 92 6.52 22.82 -13.64
C LEU A 92 7.95 22.53 -13.17
N ALA A 93 8.78 21.95 -14.05
CA ALA A 93 10.19 21.72 -13.83
C ALA A 93 10.96 23.04 -13.61
N ASP A 94 10.76 24.02 -14.49
CA ASP A 94 11.38 25.34 -14.40
C ASP A 94 11.03 26.05 -13.08
N ARG A 95 9.76 26.00 -12.66
CA ARG A 95 9.28 26.66 -11.44
C ARG A 95 9.71 25.96 -10.15
N SER A 96 9.78 24.63 -10.15
CA SER A 96 10.05 23.83 -8.94
C SER A 96 11.52 23.48 -8.76
N GLY A 97 12.32 23.52 -9.83
CA GLY A 97 13.68 22.99 -9.86
C GLY A 97 13.74 21.45 -9.91
N VAL A 98 12.60 20.76 -9.98
CA VAL A 98 12.54 19.31 -10.18
C VAL A 98 12.78 19.03 -11.67
N PRO A 99 13.66 18.09 -12.05
CA PRO A 99 13.93 17.83 -13.45
C PRO A 99 12.69 17.34 -14.21
N GLU A 100 12.49 17.84 -15.44
CA GLU A 100 11.35 17.44 -16.29
C GLU A 100 11.29 15.93 -16.51
N HIS A 101 12.44 15.27 -16.69
CA HIS A 101 12.49 13.81 -16.86
C HIS A 101 11.98 13.05 -15.63
N THR A 102 12.22 13.56 -14.42
CA THR A 102 11.68 12.99 -13.18
C THR A 102 10.16 13.16 -13.12
N ILE A 103 9.65 14.34 -13.50
CA ILE A 103 8.20 14.60 -13.54
C ILE A 103 7.51 13.67 -14.54
N SER A 104 8.10 13.49 -15.73
CA SER A 104 7.60 12.56 -16.75
C SER A 104 7.63 11.11 -16.25
N ALA A 105 8.75 10.65 -15.68
CA ALA A 105 8.88 9.28 -15.18
C ALA A 105 7.86 8.94 -14.08
N VAL A 106 7.52 9.92 -13.23
CA VAL A 106 6.46 9.77 -12.22
C VAL A 106 5.08 9.66 -12.88
N GLY A 107 4.84 10.40 -13.96
CA GLY A 107 3.61 10.30 -14.76
C GLY A 107 3.44 8.94 -15.44
N ASP A 108 4.56 8.32 -15.81
CA ASP A 108 4.61 6.98 -16.42
C ASP A 108 4.60 5.85 -15.37
N GLY A 109 4.80 6.17 -14.08
CA GLY A 109 4.86 5.20 -12.98
C GLY A 109 6.22 4.53 -12.80
N ASP A 110 7.27 5.05 -13.44
CA ASP A 110 8.63 4.51 -13.42
C ASP A 110 9.48 5.05 -12.27
N GLU A 111 9.07 6.16 -11.65
CA GLU A 111 9.81 6.80 -10.56
C GLU A 111 8.87 7.32 -9.46
N GLU A 112 9.38 7.40 -8.23
CA GLU A 112 8.71 8.01 -7.09
C GLU A 112 9.33 9.36 -6.74
N LEU A 113 8.50 10.30 -6.32
CA LEU A 113 8.99 11.58 -5.81
C LEU A 113 9.32 11.48 -4.33
N SER A 114 10.45 12.05 -3.95
CA SER A 114 10.69 12.37 -2.54
C SER A 114 9.67 13.38 -2.02
N VAL A 115 9.44 13.37 -0.70
CA VAL A 115 8.58 14.34 -0.02
C VAL A 115 9.00 15.78 -0.33
N THR A 116 10.31 16.04 -0.40
CA THR A 116 10.85 17.37 -0.75
C THR A 116 10.43 17.79 -2.16
N GLN A 117 10.53 16.90 -3.14
CA GLN A 117 10.11 17.19 -4.52
C GLN A 117 8.60 17.43 -4.61
N LEU A 118 7.78 16.63 -3.92
CA LEU A 118 6.34 16.87 -3.83
C LEU A 118 6.02 18.26 -3.25
N VAL A 119 6.73 18.68 -2.20
CA VAL A 119 6.55 20.02 -1.61
C VAL A 119 6.97 21.12 -2.59
N LEU A 120 8.09 20.96 -3.30
CA LEU A 120 8.53 21.93 -4.31
C LEU A 120 7.51 22.09 -5.45
N LEU A 121 6.95 20.98 -5.93
CA LEU A 121 5.93 20.99 -6.97
C LEU A 121 4.63 21.67 -6.48
N ALA A 122 4.23 21.43 -5.24
CA ALA A 122 3.04 22.06 -4.66
C ALA A 122 3.22 23.58 -4.56
N LEU A 123 4.38 24.04 -4.09
CA LEU A 123 4.72 25.46 -4.02
C LEU A 123 4.80 26.11 -5.41
N ALA A 124 5.33 25.40 -6.42
CA ALA A 124 5.38 25.87 -7.80
C ALA A 124 3.99 26.04 -8.45
N LEU A 125 2.97 25.36 -7.92
CA LEU A 125 1.57 25.43 -8.32
C LEU A 125 0.73 26.33 -7.40
N ASP A 126 1.33 26.99 -6.42
CA ASP A 126 0.65 27.80 -5.40
C ASP A 126 -0.44 27.03 -4.63
N VAL A 127 -0.21 25.73 -4.38
CA VAL A 127 -1.09 24.86 -3.60
C VAL A 127 -0.43 24.38 -2.32
N ARG A 128 -1.24 24.03 -1.31
CA ARG A 128 -0.71 23.41 -0.08
C ARG A 128 -0.40 21.94 -0.34
N PRO A 129 0.77 21.39 0.06
CA PRO A 129 1.10 19.98 -0.18
C PRO A 129 0.02 19.02 0.33
N GLY A 130 -0.59 19.33 1.49
CA GLY A 130 -1.65 18.52 2.09
C GLY A 130 -2.96 18.44 1.29
N GLU A 131 -3.13 19.22 0.21
CA GLU A 131 -4.32 19.09 -0.64
C GLU A 131 -4.27 17.83 -1.51
N TRP A 132 -3.07 17.40 -1.94
CA TRP A 132 -2.91 16.20 -2.76
C TRP A 132 -3.09 14.90 -1.98
N PHE A 133 -2.90 14.94 -0.66
CA PHE A 133 -3.11 13.81 0.25
C PHE A 133 -4.56 13.65 0.68
N ARG A 134 -5.46 14.59 0.32
CA ARG A 134 -6.89 14.36 0.52
C ARG A 134 -7.34 13.37 -0.52
N THR A 135 -7.90 12.26 -0.07
CA THR A 135 -8.54 11.27 -0.93
C THR A 135 -9.64 12.01 -1.69
N ALA A 136 -9.42 12.24 -2.98
CA ALA A 136 -10.55 12.46 -3.87
C ALA A 136 -11.29 11.13 -3.90
N ASP A 137 -12.60 11.15 -3.63
CA ASP A 137 -13.46 10.00 -3.95
C ASP A 137 -13.18 9.63 -5.41
N VAL A 138 -12.46 8.54 -5.62
CA VAL A 138 -12.19 8.04 -6.96
C VAL A 138 -13.55 7.59 -7.50
N PRO A 139 -14.10 8.20 -8.57
CA PRO A 139 -15.37 7.75 -9.10
C PRO A 139 -15.21 6.30 -9.55
N GLU A 140 -16.06 5.41 -9.05
CA GLU A 140 -16.11 4.00 -9.47
C GLU A 140 -16.22 3.96 -11.00
N VAL A 141 -15.21 3.38 -11.64
CA VAL A 141 -15.26 3.08 -13.06
C VAL A 141 -16.17 1.86 -13.22
N THR A 142 -17.48 2.10 -13.39
CA THR A 142 -18.41 1.08 -13.88
C THR A 142 -17.95 0.60 -15.25
N ARG A 143 -17.53 -0.66 -15.34
CA ARG A 143 -17.39 -1.41 -16.59
C ARG A 143 -18.72 -2.05 -16.97
#